data_AF-A0A818ANK3-F1
#
_entry.id   AF-A0A818ANK3-F1
#
_cell.length_a   1.000
_cell.length_b   1.000
_cell.length_c   1.000
_cell.angle_alpha   90.00
_cell.angle_beta   90.00
_cell.angle_gamma   90.00
#
_symmetry.space_group_name_H-M   'P 1'
#
loop_
_entity.id
_entity.type
_entity.pdbx_description
1 polymer ?
#
loop_
_entity_poly.entity_id
_entity_poly.type
_entity_poly.pdbx_seq_one_letter_code
_entity_poly.pdbx_strand_id
1 'polypeptide(L)'
;MVTFLVSKPFVDNDILKLTQHHGMAIFHRMFSFRNKLLPFLHPGSIRMDADSKALVELISLYHSELDLSDDLTNNDIEQFRYHSKQMLTGLFPARSSSCLVQHHTFQYNTKQINMYSIQQEKINDWKCSNQPLVLYFHGGGFVFGDIDTYSCFECHLSKSLDMLILHVDFRLVPEYSLEETIEDVINVYQVLLDADPNIHRRLIGMGDSSGGMLWIYLLQW
;
A
#
# COMPACT_ATOMS: atom_id res chain seq x y z
N MET A 1 34.51 14.14 -2.70
CA MET A 1 33.34 14.90 -2.24
C MET A 1 32.54 15.25 -3.49
N VAL A 2 31.60 14.39 -3.88
CA VAL A 2 30.72 14.62 -5.04
C VAL A 2 29.40 15.10 -4.48
N THR A 3 29.19 16.42 -4.54
CA THR A 3 27.95 17.07 -4.17
C THR A 3 26.96 16.88 -5.31
N PHE A 4 26.00 15.96 -5.14
CA PHE A 4 24.82 15.94 -5.99
C PHE A 4 23.90 17.06 -5.52
N LEU A 5 23.87 18.17 -6.26
CA LEU A 5 22.80 19.15 -6.17
C LEU A 5 21.55 18.51 -6.75
N VAL A 6 20.73 17.87 -5.91
CA VAL A 6 19.38 17.42 -6.29
C VAL A 6 18.49 18.66 -6.30
N SER A 7 18.43 19.32 -7.45
CA SER A 7 17.54 20.44 -7.70
C SER A 7 16.11 19.93 -7.91
N LYS A 8 15.25 20.11 -6.89
CA LYS A 8 13.80 19.83 -6.82
C LYS A 8 13.38 18.36 -7.03
N PRO A 9 12.37 17.86 -6.27
CA PRO A 9 11.85 16.51 -6.48
C PRO A 9 11.31 16.38 -7.90
N PHE A 10 11.57 15.23 -8.53
CA PHE A 10 11.38 14.96 -9.96
C PHE A 10 9.90 14.72 -10.35
N VAL A 11 8.97 14.96 -9.42
CA VAL A 11 7.54 14.77 -9.64
C VAL A 11 6.88 16.14 -9.68
N ASP A 12 6.58 16.58 -10.89
CA ASP A 12 5.82 17.80 -11.15
C ASP A 12 4.45 17.73 -10.47
N ASN A 13 3.94 18.87 -10.00
CA ASN A 13 2.56 19.00 -9.51
C ASN A 13 1.56 18.52 -10.58
N ASP A 14 1.92 18.65 -11.85
CA ASP A 14 1.11 18.11 -12.95
C ASP A 14 1.07 16.59 -12.94
N ILE A 15 2.17 15.88 -12.61
CA ILE A 15 2.19 14.41 -12.48
C ILE A 15 1.38 13.95 -11.26
N LEU A 16 1.40 14.69 -10.16
CA LEU A 16 0.59 14.38 -8.97
C LEU A 16 -0.91 14.53 -9.25
N LYS A 17 -1.32 15.64 -9.87
CA LYS A 17 -2.70 15.84 -10.35
C LYS A 17 -3.09 14.79 -11.38
N LEU A 18 -2.18 14.44 -12.29
CA LEU A 18 -2.38 13.38 -13.26
C LEU A 18 -2.55 12.03 -12.56
N THR A 19 -1.81 11.74 -11.49
CA THR A 19 -1.87 10.49 -10.73
C THR A 19 -3.10 10.41 -9.83
N GLN A 20 -3.58 11.54 -9.29
CA GLN A 20 -4.84 11.60 -8.56
C GLN A 20 -6.02 11.39 -9.52
N HIS A 21 -6.03 12.11 -10.65
CA HIS A 21 -7.07 11.96 -11.67
C HIS A 21 -7.02 10.58 -12.33
N HIS A 22 -5.83 10.04 -12.63
CA HIS A 22 -5.67 8.70 -13.16
C HIS A 22 -5.83 7.61 -12.09
N GLY A 23 -5.57 7.85 -10.82
CA GLY A 23 -5.84 6.89 -9.74
C GLY A 23 -7.34 6.66 -9.64
N MET A 24 -8.11 7.76 -9.59
CA MET A 24 -9.57 7.71 -9.67
C MET A 24 -10.07 7.21 -11.04
N ALA A 25 -9.38 7.51 -12.16
CA ALA A 25 -9.77 7.00 -13.47
C ALA A 25 -9.33 5.54 -13.72
N ILE A 26 -8.28 5.03 -13.09
CA ILE A 26 -7.84 3.62 -13.09
C ILE A 26 -8.81 2.84 -12.22
N PHE A 27 -9.19 3.40 -11.07
CA PHE A 27 -10.29 2.90 -10.25
C PHE A 27 -11.57 2.79 -11.10
N HIS A 28 -12.03 3.90 -11.70
CA HIS A 28 -13.19 3.94 -12.61
C HIS A 28 -13.05 2.94 -13.78
N ARG A 29 -11.86 2.83 -14.38
CA ARG A 29 -11.60 1.92 -15.50
C ARG A 29 -11.50 0.45 -15.10
N MET A 30 -11.02 0.13 -13.90
CA MET A 30 -11.04 -1.22 -13.33
C MET A 30 -12.47 -1.73 -13.18
N PHE A 31 -13.46 -0.87 -12.92
CA PHE A 31 -14.88 -1.26 -12.96
C PHE A 31 -15.43 -1.31 -14.39
N SER A 32 -14.98 -0.41 -15.27
CA SER A 32 -15.31 -0.49 -16.70
C SER A 32 -14.69 -1.71 -17.41
N PHE A 33 -13.82 -2.47 -16.73
CA PHE A 33 -13.06 -3.61 -17.25
C PHE A 33 -13.95 -4.64 -17.97
N ARG A 34 -15.16 -4.86 -17.43
CA ARG A 34 -16.16 -5.76 -18.02
C ARG A 34 -16.69 -5.29 -19.38
N ASN A 35 -16.92 -3.98 -19.54
CA ASN A 35 -17.60 -3.45 -20.72
C ASN A 35 -16.64 -2.94 -21.81
N LYS A 36 -15.37 -2.64 -21.48
CA LYS A 36 -14.43 -1.99 -22.43
C LYS A 36 -13.16 -2.77 -22.75
N LEU A 37 -12.67 -3.68 -21.89
CA LEU A 37 -11.38 -4.36 -22.09
C LEU A 37 -11.51 -5.87 -22.31
N LEU A 38 -12.47 -6.52 -21.64
CA LEU A 38 -12.79 -7.95 -21.84
C LEU A 38 -13.04 -8.35 -23.30
N PRO A 39 -13.65 -7.52 -24.18
CA PRO A 39 -13.77 -7.81 -25.61
C PRO A 39 -12.46 -7.74 -26.41
N PHE A 40 -11.45 -6.98 -25.93
CA PHE A 40 -10.15 -6.79 -26.61
C PHE A 40 -9.08 -7.80 -26.14
N LEU A 41 -9.34 -8.51 -25.05
CA LEU A 41 -8.60 -9.70 -24.67
C LEU A 41 -9.05 -10.86 -25.58
N HIS A 42 -8.50 -10.91 -26.80
CA HIS A 42 -8.65 -12.09 -27.64
C HIS A 42 -8.30 -13.35 -26.84
N PRO A 43 -9.11 -14.42 -26.89
CA PRO A 43 -8.76 -15.70 -26.27
C PRO A 43 -7.43 -16.20 -26.86
N GLY A 44 -6.32 -15.96 -26.16
CA GLY A 44 -4.97 -16.29 -26.60
C GLY A 44 -3.94 -15.15 -26.59
N SER A 45 -4.32 -13.88 -26.38
CA SER A 45 -3.35 -12.77 -26.35
C SER A 45 -2.58 -12.65 -25.03
N ILE A 46 -3.18 -13.08 -23.91
CA ILE A 46 -2.50 -13.18 -22.61
C ILE A 46 -2.38 -14.66 -22.23
N ARG A 47 -1.14 -15.15 -22.15
CA ARG A 47 -0.86 -16.47 -21.60
C ARG A 47 -0.86 -16.39 -20.08
N MET A 48 -1.86 -17.02 -19.48
CA MET A 48 -1.97 -17.21 -18.03
C MET A 48 -1.72 -18.69 -17.71
N ASP A 49 -1.00 -18.95 -16.62
CA ASP A 49 -0.92 -20.29 -16.04
C ASP A 49 -2.29 -20.74 -15.48
N ALA A 50 -2.39 -22.02 -15.10
CA ALA A 50 -3.65 -22.60 -14.67
C ALA A 50 -4.21 -21.95 -13.39
N ASP A 51 -3.33 -21.59 -12.45
CA ASP A 51 -3.73 -21.01 -11.17
C ASP A 51 -4.21 -19.56 -11.38
N SER A 52 -3.49 -18.79 -12.20
CA SER A 52 -3.90 -17.44 -12.60
C SER A 52 -5.27 -17.43 -13.29
N LYS A 53 -5.58 -18.44 -14.13
CA LYS A 53 -6.91 -18.56 -14.76
C LYS A 53 -8.01 -18.87 -13.76
N ALA A 54 -7.77 -19.84 -12.87
CA ALA A 54 -8.72 -20.21 -11.83
C ALA A 54 -9.03 -19.01 -10.91
N LEU A 55 -8.01 -18.19 -10.59
CA LEU A 55 -8.19 -16.96 -9.82
C LEU A 55 -9.06 -15.94 -10.56
N VAL A 56 -8.82 -15.69 -11.86
CA VAL A 56 -9.66 -14.77 -12.65
C VAL A 56 -11.11 -15.25 -12.73
N GLU A 57 -11.34 -16.55 -12.88
CA GLU A 57 -12.68 -17.13 -12.86
C GLU A 57 -13.36 -16.90 -11.51
N LEU A 58 -12.66 -17.14 -10.39
CA LEU A 58 -13.17 -16.90 -9.05
C LEU A 58 -13.49 -15.42 -8.80
N ILE A 59 -12.61 -14.51 -9.23
CA ILE A 59 -12.84 -13.06 -9.16
C ILE A 59 -14.08 -12.68 -9.98
N SER A 60 -14.25 -13.25 -11.17
CA SER A 60 -15.40 -12.99 -12.04
C SER A 60 -16.73 -13.45 -11.40
N LEU A 61 -16.70 -14.55 -10.64
CA LEU A 61 -17.86 -15.01 -9.85
C LEU A 61 -18.17 -14.07 -8.68
N TYR A 62 -17.14 -13.48 -8.06
CA TYR A 62 -17.30 -12.55 -6.93
C TYR A 62 -17.73 -11.14 -7.37
N HIS A 63 -17.35 -10.72 -8.59
CA HIS A 63 -17.63 -9.39 -9.13
C HIS A 63 -19.03 -9.23 -9.74
N SER A 64 -19.86 -10.27 -9.81
CA SER A 64 -21.21 -10.16 -10.37
C SER A 64 -22.18 -9.31 -9.53
N GLU A 65 -21.79 -8.86 -8.33
CA GLU A 65 -22.62 -8.13 -7.38
C GLU A 65 -22.27 -6.63 -7.23
N LEU A 66 -21.21 -6.13 -7.88
CA LEU A 66 -20.78 -4.73 -7.77
C LEU A 66 -21.25 -3.92 -8.99
N ASP A 67 -22.48 -3.41 -8.93
CA ASP A 67 -23.03 -2.47 -9.93
C ASP A 67 -22.76 -1.03 -9.46
N LEU A 68 -21.52 -0.56 -9.65
CA LEU A 68 -21.12 0.81 -9.29
C LEU A 68 -21.43 1.77 -10.44
N SER A 69 -22.11 2.87 -10.14
CA SER A 69 -22.46 3.89 -11.14
C SER A 69 -21.24 4.69 -11.61
N ASP A 70 -21.33 5.35 -12.77
CA ASP A 70 -20.24 6.16 -13.33
C ASP A 70 -19.85 7.34 -12.40
N ASP A 71 -20.76 7.82 -11.56
CA ASP A 71 -20.52 8.83 -10.52
C ASP A 71 -20.41 8.14 -9.15
N LEU A 72 -19.17 7.99 -8.66
CA LEU A 72 -18.90 7.34 -7.38
C LEU A 72 -19.24 8.27 -6.21
N THR A 73 -20.19 7.86 -5.38
CA THR A 73 -20.47 8.50 -4.09
C THR A 73 -19.51 7.98 -3.01
N ASN A 74 -19.41 8.69 -1.88
CA ASN A 74 -18.63 8.19 -0.73
C ASN A 74 -19.13 6.81 -0.26
N ASN A 75 -20.43 6.52 -0.38
CA ASN A 75 -20.98 5.21 -0.03
C ASN A 75 -20.47 4.11 -0.96
N ASP A 76 -20.33 4.40 -2.26
CA ASP A 76 -19.79 3.45 -3.24
C ASP A 76 -18.33 3.11 -2.94
N ILE A 77 -17.56 4.09 -2.48
CA ILE A 77 -16.15 3.92 -2.10
C ILE A 77 -16.03 3.07 -0.84
N GLU A 78 -16.87 3.32 0.17
CA GLU A 78 -16.91 2.52 1.39
C GLU A 78 -17.33 1.07 1.12
N GLN A 79 -18.36 0.85 0.29
CA GLN A 79 -18.74 -0.50 -0.14
C GLN A 79 -17.59 -1.19 -0.89
N PHE A 80 -16.95 -0.49 -1.80
CA PHE A 80 -15.81 -1.04 -2.52
C PHE A 80 -14.64 -1.40 -1.58
N ARG A 81 -14.29 -0.53 -0.63
CA ARG A 81 -13.27 -0.81 0.39
C ARG A 81 -13.63 -2.05 1.19
N TYR A 82 -14.89 -2.17 1.61
CA TYR A 82 -15.39 -3.33 2.32
C TYR A 82 -15.22 -4.62 1.50
N HIS A 83 -15.69 -4.65 0.26
CA HIS A 83 -15.61 -5.83 -0.59
C HIS A 83 -14.15 -6.19 -0.95
N SER A 84 -13.31 -5.19 -1.23
CA SER A 84 -11.88 -5.39 -1.49
C SER A 84 -11.17 -5.96 -0.27
N LYS A 85 -11.49 -5.48 0.93
CA LYS A 85 -10.96 -6.02 2.19
C LYS A 85 -11.34 -7.48 2.38
N GLN A 86 -12.61 -7.86 2.15
CA GLN A 86 -13.04 -9.26 2.23
C GLN A 86 -12.30 -10.15 1.22
N MET A 87 -12.13 -9.69 -0.01
CA MET A 87 -11.42 -10.44 -1.04
C MET A 87 -9.94 -10.62 -0.68
N LEU A 88 -9.24 -9.53 -0.34
CA LEU A 88 -7.80 -9.53 -0.15
C LEU A 88 -7.36 -10.21 1.14
N THR A 89 -8.15 -10.09 2.21
CA THR A 89 -7.90 -10.86 3.45
C THR A 89 -7.99 -12.37 3.22
N GLY A 90 -8.79 -12.82 2.24
CA GLY A 90 -8.89 -14.23 1.85
C GLY A 90 -7.77 -14.76 0.96
N LEU A 91 -6.91 -13.90 0.40
CA LEU A 91 -5.81 -14.34 -0.49
C LEU A 91 -4.63 -14.93 0.27
N PHE A 92 -4.47 -14.58 1.54
CA PHE A 92 -3.36 -15.05 2.37
C PHE A 92 -3.87 -15.98 3.47
N PRO A 93 -3.09 -17.01 3.85
CA PRO A 93 -3.43 -17.81 5.02
C PRO A 93 -3.61 -16.92 6.25
N ALA A 94 -4.47 -17.37 7.16
CA ALA A 94 -4.70 -16.67 8.40
C ALA A 94 -3.38 -16.40 9.15
N ARG A 95 -3.31 -15.25 9.80
CA ARG A 95 -2.15 -14.84 10.60
C ARG A 95 -1.78 -15.92 11.63
N SER A 96 -0.50 -16.29 11.69
CA SER A 96 0.03 -17.17 12.73
C SER A 96 -0.20 -16.57 14.12
N SER A 97 -0.54 -17.40 15.11
CA SER A 97 -0.70 -16.97 16.51
C SER A 97 0.59 -16.34 17.09
N SER A 98 1.74 -16.71 16.53
CA SER A 98 3.06 -16.17 16.88
C SER A 98 3.31 -14.77 16.32
N CYS A 99 2.47 -14.26 15.41
CA CYS A 99 2.65 -12.95 14.81
C CYS A 99 1.98 -11.87 15.65
N LEU A 100 2.78 -10.90 16.08
CA LEU A 100 2.37 -9.74 16.85
C LEU A 100 2.21 -8.54 15.91
N VAL A 101 1.09 -7.84 16.05
CA VAL A 101 0.82 -6.57 15.36
C VAL A 101 0.56 -5.53 16.44
N GLN A 102 1.38 -4.48 16.47
CA GLN A 102 1.29 -3.40 17.45
C GLN A 102 1.14 -2.07 16.75
N HIS A 103 0.10 -1.32 17.12
CA HIS A 103 -0.12 0.04 16.63
C HIS A 103 0.77 1.04 17.37
N HIS A 104 1.31 1.99 16.61
CA HIS A 104 2.11 3.09 17.09
C HIS A 104 1.57 4.40 16.53
N THR A 105 1.38 5.38 17.41
CA THR A 105 0.97 6.73 17.03
C THR A 105 2.10 7.70 17.37
N PHE A 106 2.46 8.53 16.40
CA PHE A 106 3.46 9.59 16.53
C PHE A 106 2.83 10.94 16.21
N GLN A 107 3.45 11.99 16.72
CA GLN A 107 3.15 13.35 16.34
C GLN A 107 4.37 13.91 15.62
N TYR A 108 4.17 14.42 14.40
CA TYR A 108 5.20 15.10 13.65
C TYR A 108 4.61 16.40 13.09
N ASN A 109 5.25 17.53 13.40
CA ASN A 109 4.67 18.86 13.21
C ASN A 109 3.27 18.97 13.86
N THR A 110 2.23 19.16 13.06
CA THR A 110 0.82 19.26 13.51
C THR A 110 -0.01 18.04 13.09
N LYS A 111 0.64 16.97 12.61
CA LYS A 111 0.00 15.78 12.04
C LYS A 111 0.23 14.56 12.93
N GLN A 112 -0.83 13.76 13.07
CA GLN A 112 -0.73 12.42 13.65
C GLN A 112 -0.29 11.43 12.59
N ILE A 113 0.72 10.62 12.91
CA ILE A 113 1.28 9.60 12.03
C ILE A 113 1.05 8.23 12.67
N ASN A 114 0.47 7.31 11.91
CA ASN A 114 0.18 5.95 12.36
C ASN A 114 1.08 4.94 11.66
N MET A 115 1.62 3.99 12.42
CA MET A 115 2.37 2.86 11.90
C MET A 115 2.01 1.61 12.70
N TYR A 116 2.21 0.44 12.10
CA TYR A 116 2.07 -0.84 12.81
C TYR A 116 3.38 -1.63 12.71
N SER A 117 3.91 -2.07 13.84
CA SER A 117 5.02 -3.02 13.83
C SER A 117 4.50 -4.44 13.81
N ILE A 118 5.00 -5.23 12.88
CA ILE A 118 4.62 -6.62 12.64
C ILE A 118 5.86 -7.49 12.75
N GLN A 119 5.82 -8.46 13.67
CA GLN A 119 6.95 -9.36 13.93
C GLN A 119 6.48 -10.68 14.53
N GLN A 120 7.31 -11.72 14.43
CA GLN A 120 7.12 -12.95 15.20
C GLN A 120 7.44 -12.70 16.69
N GLU A 121 7.16 -13.66 17.58
CA GLU A 121 7.21 -13.61 19.06
C GLU A 121 8.38 -12.86 19.76
N LYS A 122 9.47 -12.51 19.05
CA LYS A 122 10.45 -11.55 19.53
C LYS A 122 9.93 -10.12 19.37
N ILE A 123 9.66 -9.44 20.48
CA ILE A 123 9.49 -7.98 20.44
C ILE A 123 10.87 -7.33 20.40
N ASN A 124 11.34 -7.02 19.20
CA ASN A 124 12.38 -6.01 19.05
C ASN A 124 11.68 -4.65 18.99
N ASP A 125 11.97 -3.78 19.96
CA ASP A 125 11.64 -2.37 19.78
C ASP A 125 12.45 -1.86 18.60
N TRP A 126 11.77 -1.51 17.51
CA TRP A 126 12.41 -1.07 16.28
C TRP A 126 13.29 0.17 16.48
N LYS A 127 13.03 0.94 17.56
CA LYS A 127 13.84 2.11 17.96
C LYS A 127 15.20 1.73 18.54
N CYS A 128 15.27 0.60 19.23
CA CYS A 128 16.46 0.17 19.98
C CYS A 128 17.20 -1.00 19.33
N SER A 129 16.71 -1.50 18.19
CA SER A 129 17.28 -2.63 17.48
C SER A 129 18.26 -2.19 16.39
N ASN A 130 19.45 -2.82 16.36
CA ASN A 130 20.40 -2.66 15.25
C ASN A 130 20.09 -3.58 14.05
N GLN A 131 18.97 -4.32 14.08
CA GLN A 131 18.60 -5.23 13.01
C GLN A 131 17.96 -4.47 11.84
N PRO A 132 18.13 -4.97 10.60
CA PRO A 132 17.36 -4.52 9.45
C PRO A 132 15.85 -4.60 9.72
N LEU A 133 15.11 -3.61 9.21
CA LEU A 133 13.65 -3.64 9.23
C LEU A 133 13.09 -3.21 7.88
N VAL A 134 11.88 -3.66 7.59
CA VAL A 134 11.15 -3.30 6.38
C VAL A 134 10.22 -2.12 6.68
N LEU A 135 10.25 -1.08 5.86
CA LEU A 135 9.20 -0.06 5.81
C LEU A 135 8.26 -0.41 4.66
N TYR A 136 7.04 -0.81 4.98
CA TYR A 136 6.09 -1.34 4.02
C TYR A 136 4.98 -0.34 3.70
N PHE A 137 4.76 -0.09 2.41
CA PHE A 137 3.66 0.71 1.89
C PHE A 137 2.70 -0.20 1.13
N HIS A 138 1.43 -0.21 1.54
CA HIS A 138 0.45 -1.08 0.94
C HIS A 138 -0.01 -0.61 -0.45
N GLY A 139 -0.35 -1.56 -1.33
CA GLY A 139 -1.07 -1.29 -2.56
C GLY A 139 -2.55 -0.96 -2.32
N GLY A 140 -3.22 -0.55 -3.39
CA GLY A 140 -4.65 -0.23 -3.39
C GLY A 140 -5.03 1.04 -4.14
N GLY A 141 -4.15 1.52 -5.02
CA GLY A 141 -4.42 2.68 -5.87
C GLY A 141 -4.65 3.97 -5.08
N PHE A 142 -4.11 4.06 -3.85
CA PHE A 142 -4.35 5.13 -2.87
C PHE A 142 -5.78 5.22 -2.34
N VAL A 143 -6.68 4.31 -2.75
CA VAL A 143 -8.12 4.35 -2.40
C VAL A 143 -8.46 3.36 -1.29
N PHE A 144 -7.79 2.20 -1.25
CA PHE A 144 -8.09 1.13 -0.30
C PHE A 144 -6.81 0.45 0.19
N GLY A 145 -6.97 -0.50 1.11
CA GLY A 145 -5.90 -1.19 1.80
C GLY A 145 -5.70 -0.59 3.19
N ASP A 146 -5.41 -1.45 4.15
CA ASP A 146 -5.18 -1.12 5.55
C ASP A 146 -4.42 -2.28 6.22
N ILE A 147 -4.12 -2.11 7.51
CA ILE A 147 -3.45 -3.12 8.32
C ILE A 147 -4.24 -4.44 8.38
N ASP A 148 -5.57 -4.41 8.39
CA ASP A 148 -6.38 -5.62 8.44
C ASP A 148 -6.26 -6.42 7.14
N THR A 149 -6.14 -5.72 6.01
CA THR A 149 -5.96 -6.31 4.68
C THR A 149 -4.56 -6.90 4.51
N TYR A 150 -3.52 -6.22 5.02
CA TYR A 150 -2.13 -6.59 4.75
C TYR A 150 -1.45 -7.40 5.87
N SER A 151 -1.93 -7.33 7.11
CA SER A 151 -1.22 -7.96 8.24
C SER A 151 -1.04 -9.47 8.09
N CYS A 152 -1.96 -10.18 7.43
CA CYS A 152 -1.77 -11.61 7.15
C CYS A 152 -0.57 -11.85 6.23
N PHE A 153 -0.47 -11.11 5.12
CA PHE A 153 0.67 -11.15 4.21
C PHE A 153 1.97 -10.72 4.91
N GLU A 154 1.95 -9.58 5.59
CA GLU A 154 3.13 -9.01 6.24
C GLU A 154 3.63 -9.87 7.40
N CYS A 155 2.76 -10.62 8.07
CA CYS A 155 3.16 -11.64 9.04
C CYS A 155 3.92 -12.80 8.39
N HIS A 156 3.46 -13.29 7.24
CA HIS A 156 4.17 -14.32 6.48
C HIS A 156 5.50 -13.78 5.95
N LEU A 157 5.51 -12.53 5.49
CA LEU A 157 6.70 -11.83 5.01
C LEU A 157 7.72 -11.67 6.13
N SER A 158 7.29 -11.14 7.29
CA SER A 158 8.11 -11.00 8.50
C SER A 158 8.76 -12.33 8.91
N LYS A 159 7.97 -13.42 8.92
CA LYS A 159 8.47 -14.77 9.24
C LYS A 159 9.49 -15.25 8.23
N SER A 160 9.24 -15.02 6.95
CA SER A 160 10.11 -15.50 5.86
C SER A 160 11.43 -14.75 5.79
N LEU A 161 11.41 -13.46 6.13
CA LEU A 161 12.59 -12.60 6.15
C LEU A 161 13.35 -12.64 7.49
N ASP A 162 12.73 -13.13 8.56
CA ASP A 162 13.18 -12.95 9.95
C ASP A 162 13.43 -11.46 10.28
N MET A 163 12.49 -10.61 9.86
CA MET A 163 12.58 -9.16 9.96
C MET A 163 11.30 -8.54 10.50
N LEU A 164 11.47 -7.41 11.21
CA LEU A 164 10.36 -6.56 11.62
C LEU A 164 9.85 -5.78 10.40
N ILE A 165 8.52 -5.72 10.24
CA ILE A 165 7.85 -4.88 9.24
C ILE A 165 7.21 -3.69 9.96
N LEU A 166 7.44 -2.48 9.46
CA LEU A 166 6.71 -1.27 9.80
C LEU A 166 5.73 -0.98 8.67
N HIS A 167 4.46 -1.33 8.89
CA HIS A 167 3.37 -0.97 8.00
C HIS A 167 3.02 0.51 8.17
N VAL A 168 3.02 1.26 7.08
CA VAL A 168 2.70 2.69 7.06
C VAL A 168 1.22 2.89 6.78
N ASP A 169 0.51 3.49 7.73
CA ASP A 169 -0.93 3.75 7.66
C ASP A 169 -1.15 5.19 7.21
N PHE A 170 -1.09 5.38 5.89
CA PHE A 170 -1.19 6.68 5.23
C PHE A 170 -2.63 6.99 4.82
N ARG A 171 -2.95 8.29 4.74
CA ARG A 171 -4.27 8.77 4.34
C ARG A 171 -4.62 8.35 2.91
N LEU A 172 -5.90 8.03 2.68
CA LEU A 172 -6.41 7.55 1.40
C LEU A 172 -7.27 8.59 0.69
N VAL A 173 -7.31 8.49 -0.64
CA VAL A 173 -8.23 9.26 -1.48
C VAL A 173 -9.61 8.57 -1.50
N PRO A 174 -10.71 9.31 -1.63
CA PRO A 174 -10.80 10.76 -1.90
C PRO A 174 -10.91 11.64 -0.65
N GLU A 175 -10.95 11.07 0.56
CA GLU A 175 -11.09 11.85 1.81
C GLU A 175 -9.93 12.82 2.01
N TYR A 176 -8.76 12.43 1.52
CA TYR A 176 -7.55 13.23 1.52
C TYR A 176 -6.98 13.31 0.11
N SER A 177 -6.22 14.37 -0.16
CA SER A 177 -5.54 14.49 -1.45
C SER A 177 -4.34 13.54 -1.55
N LEU A 178 -3.88 13.27 -2.78
CA LEU A 178 -2.68 12.44 -2.97
C LEU A 178 -1.43 13.14 -2.40
N GLU A 179 -1.38 14.46 -2.40
CA GLU A 179 -0.33 15.23 -1.75
C GLU A 179 -0.30 14.98 -0.23
N GLU A 180 -1.46 14.86 0.39
CA GLU A 180 -1.57 14.52 1.82
C GLU A 180 -1.12 13.08 2.11
N THR A 181 -1.43 12.12 1.23
CA THR A 181 -0.89 10.76 1.29
C THR A 181 0.64 10.76 1.24
N ILE A 182 1.22 11.53 0.31
CA ILE A 182 2.68 11.62 0.15
C ILE A 182 3.32 12.33 1.35
N GLU A 183 2.68 13.37 1.87
CA GLU A 183 3.10 14.07 3.09
C GLU A 183 3.20 13.09 4.27
N ASP A 184 2.23 12.18 4.45
CA ASP A 184 2.28 11.17 5.51
C ASP A 184 3.48 10.25 5.37
N VAL A 185 3.80 9.79 4.16
CA VAL A 185 4.95 8.93 3.87
C VAL A 185 6.27 9.62 4.19
N ILE A 186 6.40 10.90 3.82
CA ILE A 186 7.58 11.70 4.15
C ILE A 186 7.68 11.90 5.66
N ASN A 187 6.58 12.24 6.33
CA ASN A 187 6.54 12.44 7.78
C ASN A 187 6.87 11.15 8.54
N VAL A 188 6.46 9.98 8.06
CA VAL A 188 6.89 8.69 8.60
C VAL A 188 8.41 8.57 8.56
N TYR A 189 9.04 8.87 7.43
CA TYR A 189 10.49 8.80 7.33
C TYR A 189 11.19 9.77 8.29
N GLN A 190 10.64 10.97 8.47
CA GLN A 190 11.16 11.93 9.46
C GLN A 190 11.01 11.42 10.90
N VAL A 191 9.86 10.85 11.27
CA VAL A 191 9.64 10.22 12.57
C VAL A 191 10.67 9.11 12.84
N LEU A 192 11.00 8.31 11.82
CA LEU A 192 12.01 7.27 11.92
C LEU A 192 13.41 7.85 12.15
N LEU A 193 13.79 8.91 11.42
CA LEU A 193 15.08 9.60 11.57
C LEU A 193 15.23 10.30 12.92
N ASP A 194 14.15 10.89 13.45
CA ASP A 194 14.13 11.51 14.78
C ASP A 194 14.32 10.47 15.89
N ALA A 195 13.79 9.26 15.69
CA ALA A 195 13.94 8.16 16.64
C ALA A 195 15.34 7.52 16.59
N ASP A 196 15.91 7.37 15.40
CA ASP A 196 17.26 6.84 15.16
C ASP A 196 17.88 7.52 13.93
N PRO A 197 18.82 8.46 14.10
CA PRO A 197 19.47 9.16 12.97
C PRO A 197 20.20 8.23 11.98
N ASN A 198 20.51 6.99 12.38
CA ASN A 198 21.16 5.99 11.53
C ASN A 198 20.20 4.96 10.95
N ILE A 199 18.89 5.10 11.15
CA ILE A 199 17.88 4.12 10.70
C ILE A 199 17.94 3.86 9.20
N HIS A 200 18.30 4.88 8.41
CA HIS A 200 18.49 4.79 6.96
C HIS A 200 19.51 3.70 6.54
N ARG A 201 20.44 3.32 7.42
CA ARG A 201 21.45 2.26 7.13
C ARG A 201 20.88 0.85 7.23
N ARG A 202 19.71 0.69 7.86
CA ARG A 202 19.07 -0.61 8.14
C ARG A 202 17.63 -0.68 7.65
N LEU A 203 17.16 0.36 6.96
CA LEU A 203 15.81 0.45 6.39
C LEU A 203 15.77 -0.23 5.03
N ILE A 204 14.84 -1.15 4.84
CA ILE A 204 14.51 -1.75 3.54
C ILE A 204 13.11 -1.27 3.17
N GLY A 205 12.97 -0.43 2.16
CA GLY A 205 11.65 -0.04 1.68
C GLY A 205 11.04 -1.10 0.78
N MET A 206 9.76 -1.39 1.00
CA MET A 206 8.98 -2.36 0.25
C MET A 206 7.56 -1.84 0.03
N GLY A 207 6.93 -2.31 -1.03
CA GLY A 207 5.53 -2.03 -1.30
C GLY A 207 5.09 -2.61 -2.63
N ASP A 208 3.79 -2.81 -2.78
CA ASP A 208 3.18 -3.33 -3.99
C ASP A 208 2.33 -2.26 -4.68
N SER A 209 2.23 -2.29 -6.00
CA SER A 209 1.39 -1.36 -6.78
C SER A 209 1.63 0.13 -6.39
N SER A 210 0.58 0.83 -5.92
CA SER A 210 0.66 2.20 -5.40
C SER A 210 1.64 2.35 -4.23
N GLY A 211 1.75 1.35 -3.36
CA GLY A 211 2.72 1.36 -2.26
C GLY A 211 4.16 1.28 -2.76
N GLY A 212 4.42 0.46 -3.79
CA GLY A 212 5.72 0.44 -4.47
C GLY A 212 6.07 1.80 -5.09
N MET A 213 5.08 2.50 -5.63
CA MET A 213 5.26 3.88 -6.10
C MET A 213 5.63 4.83 -4.96
N LEU A 214 4.94 4.76 -3.81
CA LEU A 214 5.25 5.60 -2.64
C LEU A 214 6.67 5.36 -2.14
N TRP A 215 7.13 4.12 -2.12
CA TRP A 215 8.51 3.80 -1.79
C TRP A 215 9.51 4.47 -2.75
N ILE A 216 9.31 4.31 -4.07
CA ILE A 216 10.17 4.93 -5.09
C ILE A 216 10.16 6.46 -4.97
N TYR A 217 9.01 7.04 -4.65
CA TYR A 217 8.88 8.48 -4.41
C TYR A 217 9.71 8.92 -3.21
N LEU A 218 9.65 8.18 -2.11
CA LEU A 218 10.38 8.49 -0.88
C LEU A 218 11.90 8.47 -1.06
N LEU A 219 12.44 7.65 -1.97
CA LEU A 219 13.88 7.61 -2.28
C LEU A 219 14.47 8.94 -2.81
N GLN A 220 13.62 9.91 -3.13
CA GLN A 220 14.04 11.25 -3.56
C GLN A 220 14.31 12.20 -2.38
N TRP A 221 14.04 11.78 -1.15
CA TRP A 221 14.14 12.56 0.09
C TRP A 221 15.26 12.06 0.99
#